data_AF-A0A7Y5KZM5-F1
#
_entry.id   AF-A0A7Y5KZM5-F1
#
_cell.length_a   1.000
_cell.length_b   1.000
_cell.length_c   1.000
_cell.angle_alpha   90.00
_cell.angle_beta   90.00
_cell.angle_gamma   90.00
#
_symmetry.space_group_name_H-M   'P 1'
#
loop_
_entity.id
_entity.type
_entity.pdbx_description
1 polymer ?
#
loop_
_entity_poly.entity_id
_entity_poly.type
_entity_poly.pdbx_seq_one_letter_code
_entity_poly.pdbx_strand_id
1 'polypeptide(L)'
;MPRKVFGRRVTPRGIISGLFAVGCVSAVAIFPSSCQTGGIGDPCVPEEEYRGNFSGFQVSQENIESRSFQCESRICLVNHFQGRVTCPLGQPNPADVGRLCASMDASCTGDGEKCTVSDTFGNECDDTHPCPAGFECDPNGFCRCDDASPCPTNYFCDNDRDGATNQCVLAVCHNENNCQVADGTPEANAGKVCCLPGTRTPVGTGVCGECAEEGFRNAENSVYCSCRCGVAEGQPEDENFNFCECPDGFECAEVRPNLGLGDEQLTGKYCVKTGDPIIKDGKIDPAAAAPQCGGVQGQTGGECEGTPIAGGS
;
A
#
# COMPACT_ATOMS: atom_id res chain seq x y z
N MET A 1 -17.64 -13.82 -57.47
CA MET A 1 -17.71 -13.40 -56.05
C MET A 1 -18.33 -12.00 -55.98
N PRO A 2 -19.48 -11.82 -55.32
CA PRO A 2 -20.25 -10.58 -55.42
C PRO A 2 -19.79 -9.50 -54.42
N ARG A 3 -19.69 -8.26 -54.91
CA ARG A 3 -19.39 -7.05 -54.13
C ARG A 3 -20.62 -6.62 -53.33
N LYS A 4 -20.49 -6.46 -52.00
CA LYS A 4 -21.51 -5.85 -51.13
C LYS A 4 -21.49 -4.32 -51.30
N VAL A 5 -22.64 -3.76 -51.65
CA VAL A 5 -22.92 -2.31 -51.75
C VAL A 5 -23.37 -1.80 -50.38
N PHE A 6 -22.70 -0.79 -49.84
CA PHE A 6 -23.10 -0.10 -48.60
C PHE A 6 -24.07 1.05 -48.94
N GLY A 7 -25.30 0.95 -48.46
CA GLY A 7 -26.31 2.01 -48.57
C GLY A 7 -26.16 3.06 -47.47
N ARG A 8 -25.96 4.33 -47.86
CA ARG A 8 -26.07 5.50 -46.97
C ARG A 8 -27.55 5.76 -46.66
N ARG A 9 -27.92 5.78 -45.38
CA ARG A 9 -29.20 6.34 -44.93
C ARG A 9 -29.05 7.84 -44.70
N VAL A 10 -29.93 8.60 -45.34
CA VAL A 10 -30.15 10.04 -45.14
C VAL A 10 -31.22 10.19 -44.06
N THR A 11 -30.90 10.89 -42.98
CA THR A 11 -31.89 11.31 -41.96
C THR A 11 -32.42 12.71 -42.27
N PRO A 12 -33.74 12.93 -42.18
CA PRO A 12 -34.36 14.22 -42.48
C PRO A 12 -34.20 15.22 -41.32
N ARG A 13 -33.95 16.48 -41.69
CA ARG A 13 -33.96 17.64 -40.81
C ARG A 13 -35.41 18.00 -40.47
N GLY A 14 -35.79 17.81 -39.20
CA GLY A 14 -37.04 18.29 -38.62
C GLY A 14 -36.81 19.60 -37.87
N ILE A 15 -37.42 20.67 -38.38
CA ILE A 15 -37.50 21.99 -37.79
C ILE A 15 -38.61 21.95 -36.73
N ILE A 16 -38.26 22.08 -35.44
CA ILE A 16 -39.21 22.47 -34.40
C ILE A 16 -38.60 23.63 -33.63
N SER A 17 -39.10 24.79 -33.99
CA SER A 17 -38.88 26.09 -33.37
C SER A 17 -40.14 26.40 -32.56
N GLY A 18 -40.00 26.79 -31.30
CA GLY A 18 -41.07 27.47 -30.56
C GLY A 18 -41.33 26.97 -29.14
N LEU A 19 -41.14 27.90 -28.20
CA LEU A 19 -41.76 27.99 -26.87
C LEU A 19 -41.44 26.86 -25.86
N PHE A 20 -40.42 27.09 -25.03
CA PHE A 20 -40.51 26.96 -23.56
C PHE A 20 -39.40 27.83 -22.94
N ALA A 21 -39.70 29.12 -22.82
CA ALA A 21 -38.97 30.04 -21.97
C ALA A 21 -39.58 29.99 -20.56
N VAL A 22 -38.72 30.12 -19.54
CA VAL A 22 -39.01 30.17 -18.08
C VAL A 22 -39.20 28.79 -17.43
N GLY A 23 -38.09 28.17 -17.01
CA GLY A 23 -38.17 26.96 -16.17
C GLY A 23 -36.90 26.14 -15.92
N CYS A 24 -35.70 26.60 -16.28
CA CYS A 24 -34.46 25.81 -16.05
C CYS A 24 -33.26 26.69 -15.68
N VAL A 25 -33.28 27.31 -14.50
CA VAL A 25 -32.04 27.64 -13.76
C VAL A 25 -31.87 26.59 -12.66
N SER A 26 -31.82 25.33 -13.09
CA SER A 26 -31.21 24.25 -12.31
C SER A 26 -29.85 24.01 -12.94
N ALA A 27 -29.03 25.07 -12.93
CA ALA A 27 -27.65 25.01 -13.35
C ALA A 27 -26.91 24.15 -12.32
N VAL A 28 -26.90 22.84 -12.58
CA VAL A 28 -25.69 22.03 -12.62
C VAL A 28 -24.61 22.60 -11.70
N ALA A 29 -24.81 22.45 -10.39
CA ALA A 29 -23.73 22.49 -9.42
C ALA A 29 -22.93 21.20 -9.58
N ILE A 30 -22.24 21.06 -10.73
CA ILE A 30 -21.06 20.21 -10.81
C ILE A 30 -20.03 20.99 -10.01
N PHE A 31 -20.08 20.84 -8.68
CA PHE A 31 -18.93 21.15 -7.87
C PHE A 31 -17.82 20.28 -8.45
N PRO A 32 -16.72 20.86 -8.97
CA PRO A 32 -15.56 20.04 -9.22
C PRO A 32 -15.30 19.35 -7.88
N SER A 33 -15.25 18.02 -7.90
CA SER A 33 -14.63 17.25 -6.83
C SER A 33 -13.18 17.74 -6.77
N SER A 34 -12.97 18.89 -6.13
CA SER A 34 -11.69 19.33 -5.64
C SER A 34 -11.15 18.12 -4.90
N CYS A 35 -10.03 17.59 -5.37
CA CYS A 35 -9.29 16.54 -4.67
C CYS A 35 -9.37 16.87 -3.18
N GLN A 36 -10.13 16.07 -2.42
CA GLN A 36 -10.28 16.31 -0.99
C GLN A 36 -8.86 16.36 -0.45
N THR A 37 -8.50 17.51 0.11
CA THR A 37 -7.18 17.70 0.69
C THR A 37 -7.16 16.77 1.88
N GLY A 38 -6.24 15.79 1.89
CA GLY A 38 -6.25 14.65 2.81
C GLY A 38 -6.19 15.10 4.27
N GLY A 39 -7.35 15.26 4.89
CA GLY A 39 -7.50 15.75 6.24
C GLY A 39 -7.04 14.72 7.26
N ILE A 40 -6.92 15.13 8.52
CA ILE A 40 -6.69 14.17 9.61
C ILE A 40 -7.84 13.16 9.63
N GLY A 41 -7.50 11.87 9.55
CA GLY A 41 -8.42 10.75 9.49
C GLY A 41 -8.64 10.16 8.10
N ASP A 42 -8.23 10.84 7.03
CA ASP A 42 -8.34 10.29 5.68
C ASP A 42 -7.40 9.08 5.50
N PRO A 43 -7.81 8.03 4.76
CA PRO A 43 -6.96 6.88 4.52
C PRO A 43 -5.69 7.28 3.75
N CYS A 44 -4.57 6.65 4.09
CA CYS A 44 -3.30 6.84 3.38
C CYS A 44 -2.62 5.50 3.16
N VAL A 45 -1.80 5.42 2.11
CA VAL A 45 -0.98 4.24 1.80
C VAL A 45 0.49 4.55 2.11
N PRO A 46 1.12 3.86 3.09
CA PRO A 46 2.52 4.07 3.43
C PRO A 46 3.48 3.78 2.28
N GLU A 47 4.60 4.51 2.20
CA GLU A 47 5.59 4.37 1.13
C GLU A 47 6.15 2.93 1.01
N GLU A 48 6.29 2.21 2.12
CA GLU A 48 6.80 0.84 2.13
C GLU A 48 5.91 -0.12 1.31
N GLU A 49 4.62 0.18 1.16
CA GLU A 49 3.71 -0.60 0.32
C GLU A 49 3.99 -0.50 -1.18
N TYR A 50 4.85 0.42 -1.63
CA TYR A 50 5.30 0.47 -3.02
C TYR A 50 6.47 -0.47 -3.30
N ARG A 51 6.94 -1.23 -2.29
CA ARG A 51 7.97 -2.25 -2.46
C ARG A 51 7.35 -3.64 -2.65
N GLY A 52 7.75 -4.34 -3.72
CA GLY A 52 7.23 -5.68 -4.05
C GLY A 52 7.57 -6.76 -3.04
N ASN A 53 8.61 -6.55 -2.23
CA ASN A 53 9.05 -7.48 -1.20
C ASN A 53 8.58 -7.11 0.22
N PHE A 54 7.76 -6.07 0.38
CA PHE A 54 7.23 -5.68 1.69
C PHE A 54 6.05 -6.58 2.08
N SER A 55 6.23 -7.36 3.14
CA SER A 55 5.25 -8.31 3.68
C SER A 55 4.09 -7.67 4.42
N GLY A 56 4.14 -6.35 4.62
CA GLY A 56 3.18 -5.62 5.44
C GLY A 56 3.72 -5.30 6.84
N PHE A 57 2.94 -4.51 7.57
CA PHE A 57 3.21 -4.12 8.94
C PHE A 57 2.84 -5.24 9.92
N GLN A 58 3.43 -5.17 11.11
CA GLN A 58 3.08 -6.03 12.23
C GLN A 58 2.25 -5.24 13.24
N VAL A 59 1.31 -5.90 13.92
CA VAL A 59 0.41 -5.24 14.87
C VAL A 59 1.15 -4.59 16.06
N SER A 60 2.38 -5.02 16.33
CA SER A 60 3.27 -4.48 17.36
C SER A 60 4.09 -3.27 16.89
N GLN A 61 4.04 -2.95 15.60
CA GLN A 61 4.84 -1.91 14.97
C GLN A 61 4.04 -0.61 14.81
N GLU A 62 4.68 0.50 15.10
CA GLU A 62 4.24 1.82 14.66
C GLU A 62 5.14 2.38 13.54
N ASN A 63 4.54 2.99 12.51
CA ASN A 63 5.26 3.72 11.48
C ASN A 63 4.70 5.14 11.37
N ILE A 64 5.60 6.13 11.24
CA ILE A 64 5.24 7.54 11.11
C ILE A 64 5.95 8.05 9.88
N GLU A 65 5.23 8.12 8.76
CA GLU A 65 5.75 8.67 7.52
C GLU A 65 5.53 10.19 7.52
N SER A 66 6.60 10.97 7.71
CA SER A 66 6.54 12.44 7.86
C SER A 66 6.51 13.23 6.55
N ARG A 67 6.40 12.54 5.40
CA ARG A 67 6.43 13.15 4.05
C ARG A 67 5.37 12.60 3.11
N SER A 68 4.26 12.13 3.66
CA SER A 68 3.18 11.57 2.85
C SER A 68 2.54 12.65 1.97
N PHE A 69 2.44 12.37 0.67
CA PHE A 69 1.78 13.26 -0.30
C PHE A 69 0.25 13.14 -0.27
N GLN A 70 -0.27 12.10 0.37
CA GLN A 70 -1.71 11.84 0.49
C GLN A 70 -2.32 12.70 1.61
N CYS A 71 -1.53 13.07 2.60
CA CYS A 71 -1.97 13.80 3.78
C CYS A 71 -1.60 15.28 3.71
N GLU A 72 -2.56 16.16 4.00
CA GLU A 72 -2.33 17.61 4.08
C GLU A 72 -1.27 17.96 5.13
N SER A 73 -1.30 17.25 6.26
CA SER A 73 -0.33 17.31 7.35
C SER A 73 1.04 16.72 7.02
N ARG A 74 1.16 16.03 5.88
CA ARG A 74 2.31 15.19 5.49
C ARG A 74 2.57 13.96 6.37
N ILE A 75 1.69 13.65 7.32
CA ILE A 75 1.89 12.51 8.22
C ILE A 75 0.91 11.39 7.87
N CYS A 76 1.42 10.27 7.37
CA CYS A 76 0.68 9.01 7.33
C CYS A 76 1.09 8.19 8.56
N LEU A 77 0.13 7.93 9.44
CA LEU A 77 0.36 7.18 10.67
C LEU A 77 -0.11 5.75 10.49
N VAL A 78 0.80 4.80 10.69
CA VAL A 78 0.49 3.37 10.86
C VAL A 78 0.55 3.08 12.36
N ASN A 79 -0.61 3.08 13.01
CA ASN A 79 -0.74 2.85 14.43
C ASN A 79 -1.08 1.38 14.68
N HIS A 80 -0.05 0.53 14.86
CA HIS A 80 -0.22 -0.85 15.32
C HIS A 80 -1.17 -1.65 14.41
N PHE A 81 -0.79 -1.78 13.14
CA PHE A 81 -1.58 -2.38 12.07
C PHE A 81 -0.92 -3.66 11.58
N GLN A 82 -1.70 -4.65 11.14
CA GLN A 82 -1.18 -5.85 10.50
C GLN A 82 -1.54 -5.92 9.03
N GLY A 83 -0.54 -6.21 8.18
CA GLY A 83 -0.73 -6.47 6.76
C GLY A 83 -0.45 -5.25 5.90
N ARG A 84 -1.21 -5.09 4.81
CA ARG A 84 -1.07 -4.02 3.82
C ARG A 84 -2.44 -3.41 3.58
N VAL A 85 -2.52 -2.08 3.58
CA VAL A 85 -3.76 -1.34 3.29
C VAL A 85 -4.31 -1.71 1.92
N THR A 86 -3.44 -2.00 0.93
CA THR A 86 -3.88 -2.39 -0.42
C THR A 86 -4.14 -3.88 -0.58
N CYS A 87 -3.98 -4.69 0.47
CA CYS A 87 -4.21 -6.13 0.42
C CYS A 87 -4.92 -6.65 1.68
N PRO A 88 -6.23 -6.38 1.85
CA PRO A 88 -6.95 -6.65 3.09
C PRO A 88 -6.96 -8.12 3.51
N LEU A 89 -6.99 -9.05 2.55
CA LEU A 89 -6.98 -10.50 2.84
C LEU A 89 -5.58 -11.08 2.92
N GLY A 90 -4.53 -10.28 2.71
CA GLY A 90 -3.17 -10.78 2.59
C GLY A 90 -2.99 -11.79 1.44
N GLN A 91 -1.88 -12.52 1.46
CA GLN A 91 -1.61 -13.61 0.53
C GLN A 91 -0.56 -14.59 1.12
N PRO A 92 -0.61 -15.89 0.78
CA PRO A 92 0.49 -16.79 1.12
C PRO A 92 1.78 -16.37 0.41
N ASN A 93 2.93 -16.78 0.96
CA ASN A 93 4.20 -16.52 0.30
C ASN A 93 4.24 -17.19 -1.08
N PRO A 94 4.49 -16.45 -2.18
CA PRO A 94 4.55 -17.02 -3.52
C PRO A 94 5.54 -18.19 -3.65
N ALA A 95 6.61 -18.23 -2.85
CA ALA A 95 7.55 -19.34 -2.79
C ALA A 95 6.88 -20.64 -2.34
N ASP A 96 6.08 -20.57 -1.27
CA ASP A 96 5.47 -21.73 -0.63
C ASP A 96 4.35 -22.35 -1.48
N VAL A 97 3.72 -21.56 -2.34
CA VAL A 97 2.66 -22.00 -3.26
C VAL A 97 3.17 -22.22 -4.69
N GLY A 98 4.49 -22.21 -4.91
CA GLY A 98 5.10 -22.51 -6.22
C GLY A 98 4.77 -21.49 -7.31
N ARG A 99 4.60 -20.21 -6.95
CA ARG A 99 4.29 -19.11 -7.87
C ARG A 99 5.48 -18.20 -8.19
N LEU A 100 6.67 -18.50 -7.68
CA LEU A 100 7.91 -17.84 -8.08
C LEU A 100 8.34 -18.25 -9.49
N CYS A 101 8.82 -17.28 -10.26
CA CYS A 101 9.40 -17.51 -11.56
C CYS A 101 10.91 -17.75 -11.45
N ALA A 102 11.40 -18.78 -12.15
CA ALA A 102 12.85 -19.03 -12.25
C ALA A 102 13.53 -18.14 -13.31
N SER A 103 12.75 -17.61 -14.26
CA SER A 103 13.17 -16.63 -15.26
C SER A 103 11.93 -15.87 -15.77
N MET A 104 12.12 -14.78 -16.53
CA MET A 104 11.00 -14.03 -17.12
C MET A 104 10.22 -14.82 -18.18
N ASP A 105 10.83 -15.84 -18.78
CA ASP A 105 10.20 -16.73 -19.77
C ASP A 105 9.62 -18.01 -19.15
N ALA A 106 9.68 -18.16 -17.82
CA ALA A 106 9.12 -19.31 -17.15
C ALA A 106 7.61 -19.43 -17.40
N SER A 107 7.16 -20.65 -17.68
CA SER A 107 5.74 -20.92 -17.90
C SER A 107 4.97 -20.93 -16.57
N CYS A 108 3.92 -20.12 -16.49
CA CYS A 108 2.97 -20.15 -15.38
C CYS A 108 1.86 -21.18 -15.61
N THR A 109 1.35 -21.76 -14.52
CA THR A 109 0.33 -22.81 -14.58
C THR A 109 -1.10 -22.26 -14.58
N GLY A 110 -1.33 -21.03 -14.11
CA GLY A 110 -2.65 -20.41 -14.11
C GLY A 110 -3.06 -19.81 -15.45
N ASP A 111 -4.37 -19.81 -15.70
CA ASP A 111 -4.96 -19.26 -16.93
C ASP A 111 -4.65 -17.76 -17.08
N GLY A 112 -3.93 -17.43 -18.15
CA GLY A 112 -3.53 -16.06 -18.48
C GLY A 112 -2.44 -15.48 -17.59
N GLU A 113 -1.83 -16.27 -16.71
CA GLU A 113 -0.71 -15.84 -15.89
C GLU A 113 0.57 -15.70 -16.72
N LYS A 114 1.38 -14.71 -16.36
CA LYS A 114 2.73 -14.51 -16.88
C LYS A 114 3.67 -14.16 -15.74
N CYS A 115 4.96 -14.45 -15.93
CA CYS A 115 5.98 -13.97 -15.03
C CYS A 115 6.04 -12.45 -15.08
N THR A 116 5.67 -11.83 -13.96
CA THR A 116 5.63 -10.39 -13.80
C THR A 116 6.60 -10.02 -12.71
N VAL A 117 7.48 -9.06 -12.99
CA VAL A 117 8.41 -8.53 -11.99
C VAL A 117 7.60 -7.97 -10.84
N SER A 118 7.92 -8.41 -9.63
CA SER A 118 7.36 -7.91 -8.39
C SER A 118 8.28 -6.88 -7.76
N ASP A 119 9.57 -7.19 -7.71
CA ASP A 119 10.58 -6.34 -7.10
C ASP A 119 11.91 -6.45 -7.85
N THR A 120 12.75 -5.43 -7.71
CA THR A 120 14.08 -5.40 -8.28
C THR A 120 15.09 -5.16 -7.18
N PHE A 121 16.07 -6.05 -7.06
CA PHE A 121 17.23 -5.88 -6.22
C PHE A 121 18.35 -5.28 -7.08
N GLY A 122 18.49 -3.97 -6.98
CA GLY A 122 19.59 -3.23 -7.57
C GLY A 122 19.97 -2.13 -6.61
N ASN A 123 21.09 -2.29 -5.91
CA ASN A 123 21.65 -1.17 -5.16
C ASN A 123 22.07 -0.10 -6.15
N GLU A 124 21.71 1.15 -5.87
CA GLU A 124 22.35 2.28 -6.52
C GLU A 124 23.84 2.22 -6.19
N CYS A 125 24.65 2.57 -7.18
CA CYS A 125 26.10 2.59 -7.06
C CYS A 125 26.68 3.85 -7.67
N ASP A 126 27.72 4.33 -7.01
CA ASP A 126 28.53 5.46 -7.43
C ASP A 126 29.97 5.27 -6.92
N ASP A 127 30.84 6.26 -7.13
CA ASP A 127 32.23 6.22 -6.68
C ASP A 127 32.39 6.06 -5.15
N THR A 128 31.35 6.39 -4.38
CA THR A 128 31.32 6.32 -2.91
C THR A 128 30.55 5.11 -2.36
N HIS A 129 29.67 4.52 -3.17
CA HIS A 129 28.84 3.35 -2.86
C HIS A 129 29.12 2.26 -3.90
N PRO A 130 30.23 1.52 -3.79
CA PRO A 130 30.53 0.45 -4.72
C PRO A 130 29.52 -0.69 -4.56
N CYS A 131 29.30 -1.41 -5.66
CA CYS A 131 28.45 -2.59 -5.63
C CYS A 131 28.97 -3.68 -4.69
N PRO A 132 28.07 -4.50 -4.11
CA PRO A 132 28.48 -5.70 -3.36
C PRO A 132 29.39 -6.61 -4.19
N ALA A 133 30.22 -7.41 -3.52
CA ALA A 133 31.15 -8.30 -4.19
C ALA A 133 30.42 -9.20 -5.22
N GLY A 134 30.94 -9.22 -6.46
CA GLY A 134 30.35 -9.92 -7.60
C GLY A 134 29.68 -8.98 -8.59
N PHE A 135 29.07 -7.89 -8.14
CA PHE A 135 28.30 -6.99 -9.00
C PHE A 135 29.17 -5.88 -9.60
N GLU A 136 28.84 -5.47 -10.83
CA GLU A 136 29.47 -4.33 -11.51
C GLU A 136 28.52 -3.14 -11.59
N CYS A 137 29.03 -1.93 -11.33
CA CYS A 137 28.23 -0.72 -11.45
C CYS A 137 28.06 -0.31 -12.92
N ASP A 138 26.81 -0.14 -13.37
CA ASP A 138 26.53 0.29 -14.73
C ASP A 138 26.63 1.82 -14.90
N PRO A 139 26.67 2.32 -16.14
CA PRO A 139 26.71 3.77 -16.40
C PRO A 139 25.49 4.57 -15.90
N ASN A 140 24.39 3.89 -15.55
CA ASN A 140 23.19 4.51 -15.00
C ASN A 140 23.22 4.53 -13.46
N GLY A 141 24.26 3.99 -12.83
CA GLY A 141 24.42 3.95 -11.38
C GLY A 141 23.69 2.78 -10.72
N PHE A 142 23.52 1.64 -11.41
CA PHE A 142 22.93 0.43 -10.82
C PHE A 142 23.87 -0.76 -10.86
N CYS A 143 23.86 -1.55 -9.79
CA CYS A 143 24.62 -2.80 -9.72
C CYS A 143 24.02 -3.88 -10.63
N ARG A 144 24.80 -4.35 -11.59
CA ARG A 144 24.43 -5.40 -12.53
C ARG A 144 24.84 -6.77 -12.00
N CYS A 145 23.93 -7.73 -12.16
CA CYS A 145 24.22 -9.14 -12.04
C CYS A 145 24.66 -9.72 -13.39
N ASP A 146 25.31 -10.87 -13.32
CA ASP A 146 25.65 -11.73 -14.44
C ASP A 146 25.50 -13.20 -14.01
N ASP A 147 25.88 -14.15 -14.88
CA ASP A 147 25.81 -15.58 -14.57
C ASP A 147 26.74 -16.01 -13.42
N ALA A 148 27.76 -15.20 -13.09
CA ALA A 148 28.73 -15.47 -12.03
C ALA A 148 28.32 -14.88 -10.67
N SER A 149 27.42 -13.91 -10.67
CA SER A 149 26.99 -13.13 -9.51
C SER A 149 25.66 -13.67 -8.97
N PRO A 150 25.66 -14.47 -7.91
CA PRO A 150 24.43 -15.04 -7.40
C PRO A 150 23.52 -13.92 -6.88
N CYS A 151 22.35 -13.79 -7.47
CA CYS A 151 21.28 -12.98 -6.92
C CYS A 151 20.87 -13.51 -5.53
N PRO A 152 20.29 -12.67 -4.66
CA PRO A 152 19.73 -13.12 -3.39
C PRO A 152 18.72 -14.25 -3.58
N THR A 153 18.44 -15.01 -2.51
CA THR A 153 17.43 -16.08 -2.54
C THR A 153 16.10 -15.59 -3.13
N ASN A 154 15.53 -16.36 -4.04
CA ASN A 154 14.30 -16.07 -4.81
C ASN A 154 14.42 -15.01 -5.92
N TYR A 155 15.58 -14.39 -6.08
CA TYR A 155 15.87 -13.50 -7.20
C TYR A 155 16.64 -14.26 -8.29
N PHE A 156 16.47 -13.85 -9.54
CA PHE A 156 17.29 -14.29 -10.67
C PHE A 156 17.78 -13.08 -11.46
N CYS A 157 18.85 -13.25 -12.24
CA CYS A 157 19.37 -12.17 -13.06
C CYS A 157 18.52 -12.01 -14.33
N ASP A 158 17.98 -10.82 -14.60
CA ASP A 158 17.28 -10.52 -15.87
C ASP A 158 18.30 -10.23 -16.98
N ASN A 159 18.97 -11.28 -17.48
CA ASN A 159 20.00 -11.20 -18.52
C ASN A 159 19.60 -11.86 -19.87
N ASP A 160 18.53 -12.65 -19.89
CA ASP A 160 18.19 -13.53 -21.02
C ASP A 160 17.24 -12.95 -22.09
N ARG A 161 16.77 -11.69 -21.94
CA ARG A 161 15.79 -11.07 -22.84
C ARG A 161 16.34 -9.88 -23.63
N ASP A 162 15.77 -9.63 -24.80
CA ASP A 162 16.02 -8.39 -25.55
C ASP A 162 15.61 -7.18 -24.68
N GLY A 163 16.58 -6.35 -24.29
CA GLY A 163 16.36 -5.25 -23.34
C GLY A 163 16.45 -5.66 -21.86
N ALA A 164 17.08 -6.80 -21.58
CA ALA A 164 17.49 -7.24 -20.24
C ALA A 164 18.11 -6.10 -19.42
N THR A 165 17.62 -5.94 -18.19
CA THR A 165 18.13 -4.92 -17.26
C THR A 165 19.46 -5.33 -16.62
N ASN A 166 19.79 -6.63 -16.65
CA ASN A 166 20.88 -7.24 -15.87
C ASN A 166 20.78 -6.88 -14.38
N GLN A 167 19.56 -6.77 -13.86
CA GLN A 167 19.29 -6.58 -12.44
C GLN A 167 18.77 -7.89 -11.85
N CYS A 168 19.00 -8.09 -10.55
CA CYS A 168 18.36 -9.19 -9.85
C CYS A 168 16.89 -8.86 -9.70
N VAL A 169 16.02 -9.68 -10.28
CA VAL A 169 14.57 -9.48 -10.23
C VAL A 169 13.90 -10.61 -9.46
N LEU A 170 12.89 -10.23 -8.68
CA LEU A 170 11.93 -11.16 -8.10
C LEU A 170 10.70 -11.11 -9.00
N ALA A 171 10.33 -12.22 -9.62
CA ALA A 171 9.14 -12.31 -10.46
C ALA A 171 8.21 -13.42 -9.97
N VAL A 172 6.91 -13.17 -10.09
CA VAL A 172 5.86 -14.12 -9.74
C VAL A 172 4.91 -14.32 -10.91
N CYS A 173 4.35 -15.52 -10.99
CA CYS A 173 3.24 -15.79 -11.88
C CYS A 173 2.05 -14.92 -11.49
N HIS A 174 1.54 -14.13 -12.42
CA HIS A 174 0.47 -13.18 -12.14
C HIS A 174 -0.43 -12.96 -13.34
N ASN A 175 -1.73 -12.79 -13.07
CA ASN A 175 -2.73 -12.35 -14.02
C ASN A 175 -3.11 -10.91 -13.68
N GLU A 176 -2.90 -9.98 -14.63
CA GLU A 176 -3.05 -8.52 -14.47
C GLU A 176 -4.37 -8.03 -13.87
N ASN A 177 -5.45 -8.83 -13.92
CA ASN A 177 -6.77 -8.45 -13.39
C ASN A 177 -7.09 -9.12 -12.05
N ASN A 178 -6.10 -9.76 -11.42
CA ASN A 178 -6.28 -10.55 -10.19
C ASN A 178 -5.73 -9.84 -8.94
N CYS A 179 -5.73 -8.51 -8.91
CA CYS A 179 -5.29 -7.73 -7.74
C CYS A 179 -6.43 -7.49 -6.75
N GLN A 180 -6.15 -7.65 -5.46
CA GLN A 180 -7.00 -7.14 -4.39
C GLN A 180 -7.09 -5.61 -4.44
N VAL A 181 -8.17 -5.06 -3.90
CA VAL A 181 -8.39 -3.61 -3.76
C VAL A 181 -8.75 -3.28 -2.31
N ALA A 182 -8.23 -2.17 -1.79
CA ALA A 182 -8.38 -1.76 -0.39
C ALA A 182 -9.85 -1.70 0.05
N ASP A 183 -10.70 -1.02 -0.72
CA ASP A 183 -12.13 -0.84 -0.40
C ASP A 183 -13.00 -2.01 -0.89
N GLY A 184 -12.39 -3.14 -1.25
CA GLY A 184 -13.09 -4.32 -1.75
C GLY A 184 -13.68 -5.15 -0.63
N THR A 185 -14.88 -5.73 -0.84
CA THR A 185 -15.41 -6.70 0.12
C THR A 185 -14.53 -7.96 0.15
N PRO A 186 -14.54 -8.74 1.25
CA PRO A 186 -13.83 -10.01 1.31
C PRO A 186 -14.17 -10.94 0.14
N GLU A 187 -15.43 -11.00 -0.29
CA GLU A 187 -15.85 -11.83 -1.43
C GLU A 187 -15.27 -11.31 -2.76
N ALA A 188 -15.17 -9.99 -2.92
CA ALA A 188 -14.57 -9.39 -4.09
C ALA A 188 -13.05 -9.57 -4.15
N ASN A 189 -12.40 -9.75 -3.00
CA ASN A 189 -10.96 -9.97 -2.88
C ASN A 189 -10.57 -11.46 -2.77
N ALA A 190 -11.53 -12.37 -2.56
CA ALA A 190 -11.28 -13.79 -2.43
C ALA A 190 -10.55 -14.37 -3.66
N GLY A 191 -9.43 -15.07 -3.41
CA GLY A 191 -8.60 -15.70 -4.44
C GLY A 191 -7.73 -14.73 -5.26
N LYS A 192 -7.77 -13.43 -4.95
CA LYS A 192 -6.92 -12.42 -5.58
C LYS A 192 -5.58 -12.27 -4.85
N VAL A 193 -4.58 -11.77 -5.55
CA VAL A 193 -3.23 -11.54 -5.01
C VAL A 193 -3.06 -10.08 -4.59
N CYS A 194 -2.09 -9.82 -3.71
CA CYS A 194 -1.65 -8.48 -3.38
C CYS A 194 -0.88 -7.86 -4.55
N CYS A 195 -1.13 -6.57 -4.80
CA CYS A 195 -0.43 -5.78 -5.80
C CYS A 195 0.02 -4.45 -5.20
N LEU A 196 1.04 -3.83 -5.82
CA LEU A 196 1.52 -2.51 -5.42
C LEU A 196 0.42 -1.45 -5.66
N PRO A 197 0.29 -0.48 -4.74
CA PRO A 197 -0.75 0.54 -4.79
C PRO A 197 -0.83 1.25 -6.14
N GLY A 198 -2.03 1.33 -6.72
CA GLY A 198 -2.28 2.01 -7.99
C GLY A 198 -1.70 1.32 -9.23
N THR A 199 -1.16 0.10 -9.10
CA THR A 199 -0.57 -0.65 -10.20
C THR A 199 -1.19 -2.05 -10.35
N ARG A 200 -0.66 -2.83 -11.30
CA ARG A 200 -0.91 -4.28 -11.45
C ARG A 200 0.33 -5.11 -11.13
N THR A 201 1.33 -4.50 -10.49
CA THR A 201 2.57 -5.16 -10.13
C THR A 201 2.31 -6.03 -8.90
N PRO A 202 2.52 -7.35 -8.97
CA PRO A 202 2.22 -8.25 -7.85
C PRO A 202 3.23 -8.09 -6.71
N VAL A 203 2.85 -8.44 -5.49
CA VAL A 203 3.75 -8.58 -4.33
C VAL A 203 4.38 -9.98 -4.33
N GLY A 204 5.68 -10.04 -4.08
CA GLY A 204 6.54 -11.22 -4.25
C GLY A 204 6.79 -11.97 -2.95
N THR A 205 6.19 -11.54 -1.85
CA THR A 205 6.31 -12.13 -0.52
C THR A 205 4.94 -12.46 0.07
N GLY A 206 4.91 -13.19 1.19
CA GLY A 206 3.68 -13.42 1.95
C GLY A 206 3.23 -12.15 2.66
N VAL A 207 1.92 -11.94 2.76
CA VAL A 207 1.30 -10.79 3.41
C VAL A 207 0.25 -11.31 4.38
N CYS A 208 0.31 -10.86 5.63
CA CYS A 208 -0.72 -11.18 6.61
C CYS A 208 -2.04 -10.51 6.25
N GLY A 209 -3.14 -11.20 6.50
CA GLY A 209 -4.46 -10.58 6.45
C GLY A 209 -4.62 -9.50 7.52
N GLU A 210 -5.48 -8.53 7.24
CA GLU A 210 -5.81 -7.49 8.20
C GLU A 210 -6.59 -8.07 9.38
N CYS A 211 -6.37 -7.47 10.54
CA CYS A 211 -7.17 -7.72 11.73
C CYS A 211 -8.62 -7.27 11.52
N ALA A 212 -9.54 -7.82 12.30
CA ALA A 212 -10.95 -7.47 12.24
C ALA A 212 -11.19 -6.03 12.74
N GLU A 213 -12.22 -5.40 12.19
CA GLU A 213 -12.63 -4.03 12.56
C GLU A 213 -12.92 -3.87 14.05
N GLU A 214 -13.50 -4.89 14.70
CA GLU A 214 -13.81 -4.91 16.14
C GLU A 214 -12.58 -4.64 17.02
N GLY A 215 -11.39 -4.96 16.50
CA GLY A 215 -10.10 -4.76 17.16
C GLY A 215 -9.48 -3.39 16.97
N PHE A 216 -10.05 -2.54 16.13
CA PHE A 216 -9.45 -1.28 15.67
C PHE A 216 -8.09 -1.45 14.98
N ARG A 217 -7.68 -2.67 14.62
CA ARG A 217 -6.37 -2.99 14.04
C ARG A 217 -6.41 -3.20 12.51
N ASN A 218 -7.54 -2.90 11.87
CA ASN A 218 -7.68 -2.89 10.41
C ASN A 218 -7.19 -1.56 9.80
N ALA A 219 -6.99 -1.51 8.49
CA ALA A 219 -6.43 -0.33 7.82
C ALA A 219 -7.23 0.94 8.10
N GLU A 220 -8.57 0.87 8.04
CA GLU A 220 -9.44 2.03 8.27
C GLU A 220 -9.22 2.67 9.66
N ASN A 221 -8.95 1.87 10.70
CA ASN A 221 -8.81 2.35 12.08
C ASN A 221 -7.38 2.55 12.55
N SER A 222 -6.40 2.04 11.81
CA SER A 222 -4.99 2.10 12.19
C SER A 222 -4.10 2.82 11.18
N VAL A 223 -4.53 3.05 9.94
CA VAL A 223 -3.70 3.68 8.90
C VAL A 223 -4.43 4.86 8.28
N TYR A 224 -4.01 6.06 8.70
CA TYR A 224 -4.67 7.30 8.30
C TYR A 224 -3.74 8.50 8.39
N CYS A 225 -4.12 9.55 7.69
CA CYS A 225 -3.51 10.86 7.81
C CYS A 225 -3.67 11.35 9.24
N SER A 226 -2.55 11.59 9.92
CA SER A 226 -2.53 12.11 11.29
C SER A 226 -1.85 13.47 11.31
N CYS A 227 -1.65 14.04 12.48
CA CYS A 227 -0.86 15.24 12.63
C CYS A 227 -0.23 15.28 14.02
N ARG A 228 0.96 15.88 14.13
CA ARG A 228 1.66 16.03 15.40
C ARG A 228 0.97 17.09 16.25
N CYS A 229 0.46 16.69 17.40
CA CYS A 229 -0.34 17.52 18.31
C CYS A 229 0.38 17.86 19.62
N GLY A 230 1.57 17.31 19.84
CA GLY A 230 2.41 17.67 20.99
C GLY A 230 3.76 16.98 20.98
N VAL A 231 4.62 17.41 21.89
CA VAL A 231 5.91 16.75 22.18
C VAL A 231 5.71 15.49 23.03
N ALA A 232 6.74 14.64 23.08
CA ALA A 232 6.76 13.50 23.99
C ALA A 232 6.65 13.95 25.45
N GLU A 233 6.07 13.12 26.30
CA GLU A 233 5.86 13.46 27.69
C GLU A 233 7.20 13.74 28.39
N GLY A 234 7.22 14.81 29.19
CA GLY A 234 8.42 15.27 29.89
C GLY A 234 9.42 16.03 29.01
N GLN A 235 9.16 16.21 27.72
CA GLN A 235 9.97 17.07 26.85
C GLN A 235 9.46 18.51 26.87
N PRO A 236 10.35 19.51 26.73
CA PRO A 236 9.93 20.89 26.55
C PRO A 236 9.20 21.04 25.21
N GLU A 237 8.21 21.93 25.16
CA GLU A 237 7.57 22.30 23.90
C GLU A 237 8.57 22.99 22.97
N ASP A 238 8.48 22.70 21.68
CA ASP A 238 9.25 23.41 20.65
C ASP A 238 8.45 24.62 20.17
N GLU A 239 8.86 25.82 20.60
CA GLU A 239 8.23 27.09 20.22
C GLU A 239 8.24 27.36 18.71
N ASN A 240 9.10 26.67 17.94
CA ASN A 240 9.17 26.81 16.48
C ASN A 240 8.30 25.79 15.74
N PHE A 241 7.69 24.83 16.45
CA PHE A 241 6.88 23.80 15.84
C PHE A 241 5.38 24.12 16.01
N ASN A 242 4.65 24.13 14.89
CA ASN A 242 3.21 24.33 14.91
C ASN A 242 2.51 22.98 15.14
N PHE A 243 2.10 22.72 16.38
CA PHE A 243 1.23 21.59 16.68
C PHE A 243 -0.19 21.87 16.20
N CYS A 244 -0.86 20.84 15.67
CA CYS A 244 -2.27 20.93 15.30
C CYS A 244 -3.19 20.57 16.46
N GLU A 245 -4.40 21.09 16.40
CA GLU A 245 -5.52 20.61 17.21
C GLU A 245 -6.15 19.39 16.52
N CYS A 246 -6.38 18.33 17.28
CA CYS A 246 -7.02 17.13 16.74
C CYS A 246 -8.51 17.40 16.49
N PRO A 247 -9.04 17.00 15.32
CA PRO A 247 -10.45 17.19 14.99
C PRO A 247 -11.35 16.23 15.78
N ASP A 248 -12.66 16.42 15.65
CA ASP A 248 -13.65 15.53 16.27
C ASP A 248 -13.41 14.06 15.91
N GLY A 249 -13.50 13.17 16.90
CA GLY A 249 -13.21 11.75 16.75
C GLY A 249 -11.72 11.39 16.86
N PHE A 250 -10.86 12.37 17.14
CA PHE A 250 -9.44 12.15 17.41
C PHE A 250 -9.03 12.76 18.75
N GLU A 251 -8.06 12.14 19.41
CA GLU A 251 -7.42 12.66 20.62
C GLU A 251 -5.91 12.71 20.47
N CYS A 252 -5.27 13.60 21.23
CA CYS A 252 -3.82 13.76 21.19
C CYS A 252 -3.15 12.76 22.14
N ALA A 253 -2.57 11.69 21.61
CA ALA A 253 -1.91 10.65 22.39
C ALA A 253 -0.43 10.50 22.05
N GLU A 254 0.40 10.13 23.04
CA GLU A 254 1.80 9.80 22.84
C GLU A 254 1.93 8.46 22.10
N VAL A 255 2.34 8.54 20.83
CA VAL A 255 2.55 7.36 19.97
C VAL A 255 3.99 6.86 20.08
N ARG A 256 4.95 7.79 20.12
CA ARG A 256 6.38 7.45 20.17
C ARG A 256 7.07 8.19 21.31
N PRO A 257 7.39 7.52 22.44
CA PRO A 257 8.09 8.15 23.55
C PRO A 257 9.51 8.53 23.14
N ASN A 258 10.06 9.58 23.77
CA ASN A 258 11.47 9.92 23.58
C ASN A 258 12.35 9.04 24.49
N LEU A 259 12.94 8.00 23.90
CA LEU A 259 13.89 7.10 24.58
C LEU A 259 15.36 7.53 24.41
N GLY A 260 15.61 8.71 23.82
CA GLY A 260 16.96 9.15 23.44
C GLY A 260 17.57 8.34 22.29
N LEU A 261 16.73 7.63 21.54
CA LEU A 261 17.10 6.78 20.41
C LEU A 261 16.24 7.18 19.20
N GLY A 262 16.88 7.48 18.07
CA GLY A 262 16.19 7.80 16.82
C GLY A 262 16.04 9.30 16.55
N ASP A 263 15.14 9.63 15.63
CA ASP A 263 14.87 11.01 15.23
C ASP A 263 13.93 11.68 16.25
N GLU A 264 14.46 12.65 16.99
CA GLU A 264 13.72 13.44 17.97
C GLU A 264 12.51 14.15 17.34
N GLN A 265 12.56 14.46 16.03
CA GLN A 265 11.46 15.11 15.32
C GLN A 265 10.24 14.20 15.15
N LEU A 266 10.42 12.88 15.19
CA LEU A 266 9.34 11.90 15.10
C LEU A 266 8.80 11.46 16.45
N THR A 267 9.50 11.77 17.55
CA THR A 267 9.00 11.50 18.90
C THR A 267 7.86 12.45 19.26
N GLY A 268 6.85 11.95 19.98
CA GLY A 268 5.81 12.77 20.57
C GLY A 268 4.40 12.27 20.35
N LYS A 269 3.47 13.24 20.38
CA LYS A 269 2.04 13.02 20.36
C LYS A 269 1.45 13.29 18.99
N TYR A 270 0.52 12.44 18.61
CA TYR A 270 -0.17 12.51 17.32
C TYR A 270 -1.67 12.37 17.52
N CYS A 271 -2.44 12.91 16.59
CA CYS A 271 -3.88 12.72 16.56
C CYS A 271 -4.20 11.27 16.22
N VAL A 272 -4.74 10.54 17.18
CA VAL A 272 -5.16 9.14 17.03
C VAL A 272 -6.67 9.04 17.19
N LYS A 273 -7.30 8.07 16.53
CA LYS A 273 -8.76 7.88 16.64
C LYS A 273 -9.17 7.68 18.11
N THR A 274 -10.14 8.44 18.56
CA THR A 274 -10.72 8.30 19.90
C THR A 274 -11.39 6.93 20.05
N GLY A 275 -11.25 6.33 21.23
CA GLY A 275 -11.85 5.03 21.53
C GLY A 275 -11.01 3.83 21.08
N ASP A 276 -9.83 4.09 20.50
CA ASP A 276 -8.84 3.05 20.27
C ASP A 276 -8.47 2.37 21.62
N PRO A 277 -8.70 1.06 21.76
CA PRO A 277 -8.51 0.34 23.02
C PRO A 277 -7.05 0.31 23.52
N ILE A 278 -6.07 0.65 22.67
CA ILE A 278 -4.67 0.72 23.08
C ILE A 278 -4.28 2.07 23.68
N ILE A 279 -5.16 3.08 23.65
CA ILE A 279 -4.92 4.37 24.30
C ILE A 279 -5.22 4.23 25.80
N LYS A 280 -4.21 4.50 26.64
CA LYS A 280 -4.32 4.54 28.09
C LYS A 280 -3.66 5.80 28.62
N ASP A 281 -4.41 6.60 29.38
CA ASP A 281 -3.92 7.85 29.97
C ASP A 281 -3.22 8.79 28.97
N GLY A 282 -3.75 8.86 27.73
CA GLY A 282 -3.18 9.67 26.65
C GLY A 282 -1.90 9.12 26.03
N LYS A 283 -1.64 7.82 26.18
CA LYS A 283 -0.48 7.13 25.59
C LYS A 283 -0.91 5.85 24.89
N ILE A 284 -0.19 5.50 23.83
CA ILE A 284 -0.33 4.19 23.20
C ILE A 284 0.38 3.15 24.07
N ASP A 285 -0.31 2.03 24.33
CA ASP A 285 0.24 0.82 24.95
C ASP A 285 0.44 -0.24 23.86
N PRO A 286 1.63 -0.35 23.25
CA PRO A 286 1.89 -1.30 22.17
C PRO A 286 1.62 -2.75 22.55
N ALA A 287 1.82 -3.11 23.82
CA ALA A 287 1.58 -4.46 24.31
C ALA A 287 0.08 -4.81 24.32
N ALA A 288 -0.80 -3.81 24.32
CA ALA A 288 -2.23 -4.01 24.19
C ALA A 288 -2.67 -4.30 22.74
N ALA A 289 -1.87 -3.99 21.71
CA ALA A 289 -2.30 -4.07 20.32
C ALA A 289 -2.54 -5.49 19.81
N ALA A 290 -1.62 -6.43 20.07
CA ALA A 290 -1.75 -7.80 19.56
C ALA A 290 -3.01 -8.53 20.04
N PRO A 291 -3.39 -8.47 21.33
CA PRO A 291 -4.67 -9.00 21.79
C PRO A 291 -5.90 -8.39 21.11
N GLN A 292 -5.80 -7.16 20.59
CA GLN A 292 -6.91 -6.51 19.89
C GLN A 292 -7.05 -6.96 18.45
N CYS A 293 -6.06 -7.63 17.83
CA CYS A 293 -6.20 -8.06 16.43
C CYS A 293 -7.44 -8.94 16.22
N GLY A 294 -7.82 -9.74 17.21
CA GLY A 294 -9.08 -10.48 17.19
C GLY A 294 -9.13 -11.50 16.06
N GLY A 295 -10.11 -11.36 15.17
CA GLY A 295 -10.22 -12.16 13.96
C GLY A 295 -9.33 -11.63 12.83
N VAL A 296 -8.86 -12.48 11.92
CA VAL A 296 -8.12 -12.08 10.71
C VAL A 296 -8.90 -12.49 9.47
N GLN A 297 -8.98 -11.58 8.52
CA GLN A 297 -9.56 -11.87 7.21
C GLN A 297 -8.50 -12.44 6.27
N GLY A 298 -8.76 -13.58 5.62
CA GLY A 298 -7.85 -14.16 4.62
C GLY A 298 -6.63 -14.89 5.19
N GLN A 299 -5.43 -14.48 4.78
CA GLN A 299 -4.17 -15.17 5.05
C GLN A 299 -3.81 -15.12 6.54
N THR A 300 -3.62 -16.30 7.12
CA THR A 300 -3.25 -16.50 8.53
C THR A 300 -2.06 -17.46 8.66
N GLY A 301 -1.52 -17.58 9.88
CA GLY A 301 -0.39 -18.46 10.20
C GLY A 301 0.98 -17.77 10.07
N GLY A 302 2.06 -18.53 10.31
CA GLY A 302 3.41 -17.96 10.34
C GLY A 302 3.58 -16.93 11.46
N GLU A 303 3.95 -15.71 11.08
CA GLU A 303 4.14 -14.57 11.99
C GLU A 303 2.89 -13.67 12.10
N CYS A 304 1.76 -14.06 11.50
CA CYS A 304 0.53 -13.28 11.57
C CYS A 304 -0.17 -13.45 12.92
N GLU A 305 -0.59 -12.33 13.52
CA GLU A 305 -1.39 -12.25 14.73
C GLU A 305 -2.88 -12.41 14.44
N GLY A 306 -3.64 -12.87 15.44
CA GLY A 306 -5.09 -13.02 15.39
C GLY A 306 -5.58 -14.44 15.02
N THR A 307 -6.90 -14.64 15.03
CA THR A 307 -7.54 -15.93 14.76
C THR A 307 -8.29 -15.92 13.43
N PRO A 308 -8.23 -16.97 12.59
CA PRO A 308 -8.96 -16.98 11.33
C PRO A 308 -10.48 -16.82 11.55
N ILE A 309 -11.12 -15.89 10.85
CA ILE A 309 -12.58 -15.75 10.89
C ILE A 309 -13.20 -16.96 10.15
N ALA A 310 -14.05 -17.72 10.83
CA ALA A 310 -14.68 -18.91 10.27
C ALA A 310 -15.52 -18.56 9.03
N GLY A 311 -15.14 -19.11 7.86
CA GLY A 311 -15.82 -18.89 6.59
C GLY A 311 -15.12 -17.91 5.63
N GLY A 312 -13.93 -17.41 5.96
CA GLY A 312 -13.15 -16.49 5.12
C GLY A 312 -12.04 -17.12 4.28
N SER A 313 -12.00 -18.45 4.14
CA SER A 313 -10.95 -19.18 3.41
C SER A 313 -11.45 -19.74 2.09
#